data_AF-A0AAU6Y0Q4-F1
#
_entry.id   AF-A0AAU6Y0Q4-F1
#
_cell.length_a   1.000
_cell.length_b   1.000
_cell.length_c   1.000
_cell.angle_alpha   90.00
_cell.angle_beta   90.00
_cell.angle_gamma   90.00
#
_symmetry.space_group_name_H-M   'P 1'
#
loop_
_entity.id
_entity.type
_entity.pdbx_description
1 polymer ?
#
loop_
_entity_poly.entity_id
_entity_poly.type
_entity_poly.pdbx_seq_one_letter_code
_entity_poly.pdbx_strand_id
1 'polypeptide(L)'
;MYFYLLVCLMICLKKNIYRNLLLIIAALATVGTFLDPVNPLIKFLTSPLLLEFGMGVICGLIYERANTIAFSNNTYKFVSVLLVVLGIGLSCISLFILPTHNGNILGELTTVANNNMAALKRVIIMGVPSAIFLIGVVLSEKHFNIKIPYILILCGDASYSCYLIHMHTYPAIAKVFNALHINTNIFLLLLIPICLGISVIFYRIVEMPLTRFAEKITHRFLPQRKFVAKPV
;
A
#
# COMPACT_ATOMS: atom_id res chain seq x y z
N MET A 1 -11.18 2.88 6.48
CA MET A 1 -12.23 2.38 7.41
C MET A 1 -12.87 1.09 6.92
N TYR A 2 -13.48 1.02 5.72
CA TYR A 2 -14.06 -0.23 5.18
C TYR A 2 -13.07 -1.40 5.04
N PHE A 3 -11.83 -1.12 4.61
CA PHE A 3 -10.73 -2.09 4.57
C PHE A 3 -10.60 -2.90 5.87
N TYR A 4 -10.66 -2.23 7.02
CA TYR A 4 -10.55 -2.87 8.33
C TYR A 4 -11.75 -3.75 8.66
N LEU A 5 -12.94 -3.40 8.19
CA LEU A 5 -14.13 -4.23 8.34
C LEU A 5 -14.00 -5.51 7.51
N LEU A 6 -13.47 -5.40 6.28
CA LEU A 6 -13.14 -6.55 5.43
C LEU A 6 -12.10 -7.44 6.11
N VAL A 7 -10.97 -6.88 6.56
CA VAL A 7 -9.93 -7.64 7.29
C VAL A 7 -10.48 -8.26 8.58
N CYS A 8 -11.33 -7.56 9.34
CA CYS A 8 -11.94 -8.05 10.57
C CYS A 8 -12.88 -9.25 10.31
N LEU A 9 -13.80 -9.13 9.35
CA LEU A 9 -14.66 -10.24 8.91
C LEU A 9 -13.84 -11.45 8.47
N MET A 10 -12.66 -11.19 7.91
CA MET A 10 -11.78 -12.23 7.40
C MET A 10 -10.95 -12.91 8.46
N ILE A 11 -10.55 -12.20 9.52
CA ILE A 11 -9.95 -12.79 10.73
C ILE A 11 -10.92 -13.76 11.42
N CYS A 12 -12.23 -13.55 11.30
CA CYS A 12 -13.24 -14.49 11.80
C CYS A 12 -13.24 -15.84 11.04
N LEU A 13 -12.78 -15.88 9.78
CA LEU A 13 -12.69 -17.08 8.96
C LEU A 13 -11.37 -17.84 9.26
N LYS A 14 -11.32 -18.51 10.42
CA LYS A 14 -10.13 -19.12 11.04
C LYS A 14 -9.29 -20.13 10.20
N LYS A 15 -9.69 -20.51 8.97
CA LYS A 15 -9.01 -21.54 8.16
C LYS A 15 -8.61 -21.02 6.77
N ASN A 16 -7.33 -21.17 6.40
CA ASN A 16 -6.77 -20.77 5.10
C ASN A 16 -7.06 -19.30 4.72
N ILE A 17 -6.91 -18.40 5.68
CA ILE A 17 -7.32 -17.00 5.60
C ILE A 17 -6.80 -16.30 4.33
N TYR A 18 -5.52 -16.45 4.00
CA TYR A 18 -4.90 -15.79 2.85
C TYR A 18 -5.42 -16.31 1.50
N ARG A 19 -5.66 -17.62 1.38
CA ARG A 19 -6.22 -18.19 0.15
C ARG A 19 -7.64 -17.72 -0.08
N ASN A 20 -8.48 -17.78 0.96
CA ASN A 20 -9.87 -17.34 0.86
C ASN A 20 -9.94 -15.82 0.59
N LEU A 21 -9.04 -15.03 1.18
CA LEU A 21 -8.84 -13.60 0.89
C LEU A 21 -8.61 -13.34 -0.59
N LEU A 22 -7.61 -14.01 -1.16
CA LEU A 22 -7.25 -13.83 -2.56
C LEU A 22 -8.40 -14.23 -3.49
N LEU A 23 -9.11 -15.32 -3.18
CA LEU A 23 -10.27 -15.77 -3.95
C LEU A 23 -11.42 -14.76 -3.88
N ILE A 24 -11.73 -14.23 -2.69
CA ILE A 24 -12.79 -13.23 -2.50
C ILE A 24 -12.42 -11.93 -3.23
N ILE A 25 -11.19 -11.44 -3.09
CA ILE A 25 -10.70 -10.26 -3.79
C ILE A 25 -10.81 -10.44 -5.30
N ALA A 26 -10.36 -11.58 -5.84
CA ALA A 26 -10.43 -11.86 -7.27
C ALA A 26 -11.88 -11.95 -7.76
N ALA A 27 -12.77 -12.58 -6.99
CA ALA A 27 -14.19 -12.66 -7.31
C ALA A 27 -14.86 -11.27 -7.30
N LEU A 28 -14.60 -10.44 -6.28
CA LEU A 28 -15.16 -9.09 -6.20
C LEU A 28 -14.64 -8.20 -7.33
N ALA A 29 -13.34 -8.24 -7.62
CA ALA A 29 -12.74 -7.46 -8.70
C ALA A 29 -13.31 -7.87 -10.07
N THR A 30 -13.42 -9.18 -10.35
CA THR A 30 -14.00 -9.67 -11.60
C THR A 30 -15.46 -9.24 -11.75
N VAL A 31 -16.28 -9.45 -10.71
CA VAL A 31 -17.69 -9.01 -10.69
C VAL A 31 -17.79 -7.51 -10.96
N GLY A 32 -16.94 -6.69 -10.33
CA GLY A 32 -16.95 -5.24 -10.55
C GLY A 32 -16.54 -4.81 -11.95
N THR A 33 -15.59 -5.52 -12.57
CA THR A 33 -15.20 -5.24 -13.97
C THR A 33 -16.32 -5.52 -14.97
N PHE A 34 -17.15 -6.54 -14.74
CA PHE A 34 -18.20 -6.93 -15.69
C PHE A 34 -19.54 -6.22 -15.44
N LEU A 35 -19.91 -6.01 -14.18
CA LEU A 35 -21.22 -5.43 -13.84
C LEU A 35 -21.22 -3.89 -13.80
N ASP A 36 -20.05 -3.27 -13.63
CA ASP A 36 -19.85 -1.82 -13.44
C ASP A 36 -21.00 -1.11 -12.69
N PRO A 37 -21.23 -1.46 -11.41
CA PRO A 37 -22.41 -1.05 -10.68
C PRO A 37 -22.50 0.48 -10.52
N VAL A 38 -23.72 1.02 -10.67
CA VAL A 38 -24.01 2.46 -10.56
C VAL A 38 -23.89 2.95 -9.11
N ASN A 39 -24.23 2.10 -8.14
CA ASN A 39 -24.17 2.47 -6.73
C ASN A 39 -22.70 2.66 -6.30
N PRO A 40 -22.30 3.87 -5.84
CA PRO A 40 -20.91 4.16 -5.48
C PRO A 40 -20.34 3.23 -4.41
N LEU A 41 -21.16 2.80 -3.46
CA LEU A 41 -20.74 1.87 -2.42
C LEU A 41 -20.37 0.53 -3.05
N ILE A 42 -21.27 -0.07 -3.83
CA ILE A 42 -21.05 -1.37 -4.48
C ILE A 42 -19.86 -1.29 -5.43
N LYS A 43 -19.74 -0.19 -6.19
CA LYS A 43 -18.61 0.05 -7.09
C LYS A 43 -17.27 0.06 -6.36
N PHE A 44 -17.22 0.71 -5.21
CA PHE A 44 -16.05 0.69 -4.34
C PHE A 44 -15.76 -0.73 -3.80
N LEU A 45 -16.80 -1.48 -3.38
CA LEU A 45 -16.66 -2.85 -2.87
C LEU A 45 -16.19 -3.87 -3.91
N THR A 46 -16.48 -3.64 -5.17
CA THR A 46 -16.10 -4.52 -6.28
C THR A 46 -14.96 -3.93 -7.12
N SER A 47 -14.31 -2.86 -6.64
CA SER A 47 -13.31 -2.15 -7.43
C SER A 47 -12.10 -3.05 -7.74
N PRO A 48 -11.58 -3.04 -8.98
CA PRO A 48 -10.36 -3.77 -9.33
C PRO A 48 -9.14 -3.36 -8.53
N LEU A 49 -9.16 -2.18 -7.90
CA LEU A 49 -8.11 -1.72 -6.98
C LEU A 49 -7.88 -2.69 -5.81
N LEU A 50 -8.86 -3.52 -5.45
CA LEU A 50 -8.68 -4.57 -4.44
C LEU A 50 -7.58 -5.58 -4.83
N LEU A 51 -7.31 -5.76 -6.13
CA LEU A 51 -6.23 -6.62 -6.60
C LEU A 51 -4.85 -6.10 -6.17
N GLU A 52 -4.65 -4.79 -6.02
CA GLU A 52 -3.39 -4.23 -5.49
C GLU A 52 -3.16 -4.67 -4.05
N PHE A 53 -4.23 -4.70 -3.25
CA PHE A 53 -4.17 -5.25 -1.91
C PHE A 53 -3.88 -6.77 -1.94
N GLY A 54 -4.52 -7.51 -2.84
CA GLY A 54 -4.24 -8.93 -3.05
C GLY A 54 -2.78 -9.20 -3.42
N MET A 55 -2.18 -8.38 -4.27
CA MET A 55 -0.75 -8.44 -4.59
C MET A 55 0.12 -8.20 -3.36
N GLY A 56 -0.25 -7.25 -2.49
CA GLY A 56 0.42 -7.05 -1.20
C GLY A 56 0.40 -8.31 -0.31
N VAL A 57 -0.74 -9.01 -0.25
CA VAL A 57 -0.85 -10.30 0.47
C VAL A 57 0.07 -11.35 -0.15
N ILE A 58 0.12 -11.44 -1.48
CA ILE A 58 1.01 -12.36 -2.21
C ILE A 58 2.48 -12.03 -1.90
N CYS A 59 2.87 -10.76 -1.88
CA CYS A 59 4.22 -10.35 -1.49
C CYS A 59 4.57 -10.84 -0.08
N GLY A 60 3.64 -10.72 0.88
CA GLY A 60 3.82 -11.24 2.24
C GLY A 60 4.00 -12.77 2.30
N LEU A 61 3.21 -13.52 1.52
CA LEU A 61 3.35 -14.97 1.42
C LEU A 61 4.67 -15.39 0.76
N ILE A 62 5.11 -14.64 -0.28
CA ILE A 62 6.40 -14.85 -0.92
C ILE A 62 7.53 -14.61 0.08
N TYR A 63 7.44 -13.54 0.89
CA TYR A 63 8.44 -13.26 1.93
C TYR A 63 8.56 -14.40 2.95
N GLU A 64 7.43 -14.85 3.51
CA GLU A 64 7.41 -15.95 4.46
C GLU A 64 8.03 -17.22 3.85
N ARG A 65 7.67 -17.54 2.61
CA ARG A 65 8.18 -18.73 1.92
C ARG A 65 9.65 -18.59 1.52
N ALA A 66 10.08 -17.42 1.07
CA ALA A 66 11.48 -17.15 0.73
C ALA A 66 12.40 -17.27 1.95
N ASN A 67 11.90 -17.03 3.16
CA ASN A 67 12.65 -17.29 4.39
C ASN A 67 12.82 -18.79 4.68
N THR A 68 11.91 -19.65 4.19
CA THR A 68 11.98 -21.11 4.41
C THR A 68 12.80 -21.87 3.38
N ILE A 69 12.94 -21.35 2.15
CA ILE A 69 13.63 -22.06 1.07
C ILE A 69 15.13 -21.73 1.09
N ALA A 70 15.97 -22.77 1.04
CA ALA A 70 17.42 -22.63 0.88
C ALA A 70 17.78 -22.65 -0.62
N PHE A 71 17.78 -21.48 -1.29
CA PHE A 71 18.49 -21.37 -2.58
C PHE A 71 19.95 -20.95 -2.37
N SER A 72 20.75 -21.17 -3.41
CA SER A 72 22.11 -20.62 -3.51
C SER A 72 22.10 -19.09 -3.38
N ASN A 73 23.01 -18.58 -2.56
CA ASN A 73 23.15 -17.14 -2.26
C ASN A 73 23.31 -16.27 -3.52
N ASN A 74 23.93 -16.78 -4.58
CA ASN A 74 24.17 -16.00 -5.80
C ASN A 74 22.91 -15.85 -6.66
N THR A 75 22.09 -16.90 -6.74
CA THR A 75 20.83 -16.88 -7.48
C THR A 75 19.83 -15.93 -6.83
N TYR A 76 19.73 -15.94 -5.48
CA TYR A 76 18.85 -15.02 -4.76
C TYR A 76 19.18 -13.55 -5.01
N LYS A 77 20.47 -13.19 -4.93
CA LYS A 77 20.94 -11.82 -5.19
C LYS A 77 20.63 -11.38 -6.62
N PHE A 78 20.88 -12.24 -7.60
CA PHE A 78 20.58 -11.93 -8.99
C PHE A 78 19.08 -11.69 -9.21
N VAL A 79 18.23 -12.61 -8.70
CA VAL A 79 16.77 -12.49 -8.82
C VAL A 79 16.26 -11.25 -8.12
N SER A 80 16.76 -10.93 -6.92
CA SER A 80 16.29 -9.76 -6.17
C SER A 80 16.63 -8.46 -6.88
N VAL A 81 17.87 -8.30 -7.36
CA VAL A 81 18.31 -7.12 -8.12
C VAL A 81 17.55 -7.02 -9.43
N LEU A 82 17.37 -8.13 -10.16
CA LEU A 82 16.61 -8.15 -11.40
C LEU A 82 15.17 -7.67 -11.19
N LEU A 83 14.49 -8.14 -10.13
CA LEU A 83 13.13 -7.72 -9.81
C LEU A 83 13.05 -6.25 -9.41
N VAL A 84 14.03 -5.73 -8.66
CA VAL A 84 14.09 -4.29 -8.33
C VAL A 84 14.24 -3.46 -9.60
N VAL A 85 15.19 -3.80 -10.46
CA VAL A 85 15.47 -3.06 -11.71
C VAL A 85 14.26 -3.14 -12.65
N LEU A 86 13.65 -4.32 -12.81
CA LEU A 86 12.45 -4.49 -13.61
C LEU A 86 11.26 -3.70 -13.06
N GLY A 87 11.03 -3.75 -11.74
CA GLY A 87 9.95 -3.00 -11.09
C GLY A 87 10.12 -1.49 -11.25
N ILE A 88 11.33 -0.96 -11.07
CA ILE A 88 11.65 0.46 -11.32
C ILE A 88 11.45 0.79 -12.79
N GLY A 89 12.01 0.00 -13.70
CA GLY A 89 11.91 0.23 -15.14
C GLY A 89 10.47 0.29 -15.63
N LEU A 90 9.65 -0.69 -15.25
CA LEU A 90 8.22 -0.71 -15.58
C LEU A 90 7.46 0.47 -14.96
N SER A 91 7.78 0.86 -13.73
CA SER A 91 7.18 2.03 -13.07
C SER A 91 7.55 3.34 -13.80
N CYS A 92 8.80 3.49 -14.22
CA CYS A 92 9.24 4.65 -15.01
C CYS A 92 8.54 4.68 -16.38
N ILE A 93 8.43 3.55 -17.07
CA ILE A 93 7.69 3.44 -18.34
C ILE A 93 6.22 3.85 -18.12
N SER A 94 5.60 3.36 -17.05
CA SER A 94 4.24 3.76 -16.64
C SER A 94 4.09 5.25 -16.42
N LEU A 95 5.08 5.92 -15.82
CA LEU A 95 4.97 7.33 -15.45
C LEU A 95 5.30 8.28 -16.61
N PHE A 96 6.31 7.94 -17.43
CA PHE A 96 6.87 8.86 -18.41
C PHE A 96 6.50 8.54 -19.87
N ILE A 97 6.21 7.28 -20.20
CA ILE A 97 5.97 6.82 -21.58
C ILE A 97 4.50 6.50 -21.84
N LEU A 98 3.80 5.98 -20.82
CA LEU A 98 2.38 5.67 -20.89
C LEU A 98 1.40 6.82 -20.54
N PRO A 99 1.73 8.14 -20.51
CA PRO A 99 0.71 9.19 -20.44
C PRO A 99 -0.28 8.98 -21.58
N THR A 100 -1.45 8.47 -21.22
CA THR A 100 -2.47 8.00 -22.12
C THR A 100 -2.86 9.10 -23.08
N HIS A 101 -2.94 8.72 -24.34
CA HIS A 101 -3.15 9.48 -25.58
C HIS A 101 -4.39 10.42 -25.63
N ASN A 102 -4.99 10.81 -24.50
CA ASN A 102 -6.22 11.61 -24.40
C ASN A 102 -6.27 12.57 -23.19
N GLY A 103 -5.13 12.93 -22.57
CA GLY A 103 -5.09 13.93 -21.48
C GLY A 103 -5.57 13.47 -20.10
N ASN A 104 -6.21 12.31 -20.00
CA ASN A 104 -6.54 11.70 -18.71
C ASN A 104 -5.35 10.92 -18.20
N ILE A 105 -4.75 11.35 -17.09
CA ILE A 105 -3.71 10.61 -16.39
C ILE A 105 -4.40 9.42 -15.73
N LEU A 106 -3.97 8.18 -16.00
CA LEU A 106 -4.53 6.95 -15.42
C LEU A 106 -4.55 6.90 -13.87
N GLY A 107 -3.92 7.88 -13.21
CA GLY A 107 -3.93 8.09 -11.77
C GLY A 107 -4.93 9.14 -11.26
N GLU A 108 -5.72 9.77 -12.13
CA GLU A 108 -6.71 10.76 -11.70
C GLU A 108 -7.83 10.07 -10.91
N LEU A 109 -8.01 10.49 -9.66
CA LEU A 109 -8.91 9.85 -8.69
C LEU A 109 -10.35 9.73 -9.23
N THR A 110 -10.80 10.73 -9.97
CA THR A 110 -12.14 10.79 -10.59
C THR A 110 -12.33 9.70 -11.64
N THR A 111 -11.35 9.47 -12.50
CA THR A 111 -11.41 8.48 -13.58
C THR A 111 -11.34 7.06 -13.03
N VAL A 112 -10.47 6.82 -12.05
CA VAL A 112 -10.25 5.51 -11.44
C VAL A 112 -11.42 5.11 -10.53
N ALA A 113 -11.98 6.07 -9.78
CA ALA A 113 -13.13 5.80 -8.92
C ALA A 113 -14.42 5.54 -9.71
N ASN A 114 -14.57 6.20 -10.87
CA ASN A 114 -15.80 6.13 -11.65
C ASN A 114 -15.76 5.12 -12.80
N ASN A 115 -14.61 4.51 -13.11
CA ASN A 115 -14.50 3.54 -14.21
C ASN A 115 -13.65 2.34 -13.80
N ASN A 116 -14.29 1.18 -13.62
CA ASN A 116 -13.61 -0.05 -13.21
C ASN A 116 -12.61 -0.56 -14.26
N MET A 117 -12.85 -0.31 -15.55
CA MET A 117 -11.88 -0.66 -16.60
C MET A 117 -10.62 0.21 -16.51
N ALA A 118 -10.78 1.50 -16.21
CA ALA A 118 -9.63 2.38 -15.95
C ALA A 118 -8.87 1.96 -14.68
N ALA A 119 -9.60 1.58 -13.62
CA ALA A 119 -9.00 1.02 -12.41
C ALA A 119 -8.20 -0.26 -12.68
N LEU A 120 -8.73 -1.19 -13.48
CA LEU A 120 -8.01 -2.40 -13.86
C LEU A 120 -6.73 -2.09 -14.63
N LYS A 121 -6.80 -1.17 -15.61
CA LYS A 121 -5.60 -0.71 -16.34
C LYS A 121 -4.56 -0.12 -15.39
N ARG A 122 -4.97 0.69 -14.41
CA ARG A 122 -4.08 1.21 -13.36
C ARG A 122 -3.43 0.09 -12.55
N VAL A 123 -4.20 -0.93 -12.14
CA VAL A 123 -3.63 -2.09 -11.41
C VAL A 123 -2.54 -2.78 -12.22
N ILE A 124 -2.76 -2.97 -13.52
CA ILE A 124 -1.76 -3.61 -14.40
C ILE A 124 -0.53 -2.72 -14.59
N ILE A 125 -0.74 -1.43 -14.86
CA ILE A 125 0.31 -0.51 -15.26
C ILE A 125 1.11 0.02 -14.07
N MET A 126 0.51 0.17 -12.89
CA MET A 126 1.15 0.69 -11.68
C MET A 126 1.24 -0.34 -10.55
N GLY A 127 0.18 -1.10 -10.33
CA GLY A 127 0.11 -2.09 -9.25
C GLY A 127 1.09 -3.26 -9.44
N VAL A 128 1.12 -3.87 -10.64
CA VAL A 128 2.02 -4.99 -10.94
C VAL A 128 3.50 -4.58 -10.84
N PRO A 129 3.96 -3.47 -11.45
CA PRO A 129 5.34 -3.00 -11.26
C PRO A 129 5.70 -2.75 -9.80
N SER A 130 4.77 -2.18 -9.04
CA SER A 130 4.96 -1.92 -7.60
C SER A 130 5.10 -3.21 -6.80
N ALA A 131 4.34 -4.26 -7.13
CA ALA A 131 4.45 -5.59 -6.50
C ALA A 131 5.79 -6.26 -6.85
N ILE A 132 6.21 -6.23 -8.12
CA ILE A 132 7.51 -6.76 -8.57
C ILE A 132 8.65 -6.05 -7.82
N PHE A 133 8.59 -4.71 -7.77
CA PHE A 133 9.57 -3.90 -7.05
C PHE A 133 9.63 -4.29 -5.57
N LEU A 134 8.48 -4.36 -4.89
CA LEU A 134 8.40 -4.71 -3.48
C LEU A 134 8.98 -6.11 -3.19
N ILE A 135 8.66 -7.10 -4.02
CA ILE A 135 9.25 -8.45 -3.90
C ILE A 135 10.77 -8.39 -4.05
N GLY A 136 11.28 -7.63 -5.03
CA GLY A 136 12.71 -7.46 -5.23
C GLY A 136 13.42 -6.84 -4.01
N VAL A 137 12.84 -5.80 -3.41
CA VAL A 137 13.38 -5.13 -2.22
C VAL A 137 13.37 -6.09 -1.03
N VAL A 138 12.25 -6.74 -0.77
CA VAL A 138 12.07 -7.66 0.35
C VAL A 138 13.02 -8.86 0.27
N LEU A 139 13.25 -9.42 -0.93
CA LEU A 139 14.24 -10.49 -1.12
C LEU A 139 15.70 -10.01 -0.93
N SER A 140 15.95 -8.71 -1.15
CA SER A 140 17.28 -8.12 -1.01
C SER A 140 17.69 -7.91 0.45
N GLU A 141 16.74 -7.69 1.37
CA GLU A 141 17.03 -7.46 2.80
C GLU A 141 17.90 -8.57 3.42
N LYS A 142 17.61 -9.84 3.08
CA LYS A 142 18.33 -11.01 3.60
C LYS A 142 19.80 -11.05 3.22
N HIS A 143 20.16 -10.50 2.07
CA HIS A 143 21.49 -10.71 1.47
C HIS A 143 22.39 -9.48 1.47
N PHE A 144 21.80 -8.28 1.45
CA PHE A 144 22.55 -7.05 1.29
C PHE A 144 22.83 -6.32 2.61
N ASN A 145 22.47 -6.91 3.77
CA ASN A 145 22.62 -6.29 5.11
C ASN A 145 22.26 -4.79 5.08
N ILE A 146 21.12 -4.49 4.44
CA ILE A 146 20.74 -3.12 4.10
C ILE A 146 20.34 -2.44 5.41
N LYS A 147 21.14 -1.46 5.83
CA LYS A 147 20.78 -0.58 6.94
C LYS A 147 19.83 0.50 6.43
N ILE A 148 18.53 0.32 6.67
CA ILE A 148 17.52 1.32 6.29
C ILE A 148 17.64 2.52 7.25
N PRO A 149 17.76 3.76 6.74
CA PRO A 149 17.87 4.93 7.59
C PRO A 149 16.59 5.14 8.39
N TYR A 150 16.73 5.64 9.62
CA TYR A 150 15.61 5.85 10.54
C TYR A 150 14.47 6.69 9.95
N ILE A 151 14.79 7.69 9.12
CA ILE A 151 13.79 8.56 8.50
C ILE A 151 12.84 7.78 7.57
N LEU A 152 13.35 6.78 6.83
CA LEU A 152 12.54 5.95 5.94
C LEU A 152 11.60 5.04 6.75
N ILE A 153 12.12 4.46 7.84
CA ILE A 153 11.33 3.64 8.76
C ILE A 153 10.22 4.49 9.37
N LEU A 154 10.57 5.69 9.88
CA LEU A 154 9.61 6.61 10.49
C LEU A 154 8.52 7.06 9.51
N CYS A 155 8.87 7.33 8.25
CA CYS A 155 7.90 7.63 7.20
C CYS A 155 6.97 6.44 6.92
N GLY A 156 7.51 5.22 6.93
CA GLY A 156 6.75 3.98 6.81
C GLY A 156 5.78 3.79 7.98
N ASP A 157 6.25 3.95 9.21
CA ASP A 157 5.44 3.86 10.43
C ASP A 157 4.31 4.90 10.44
N ALA A 158 4.59 6.13 10.00
CA ALA A 158 3.61 7.21 9.93
C ALA A 158 2.70 7.16 8.68
N SER A 159 2.87 6.16 7.80
CA SER A 159 2.12 6.09 6.54
C SER A 159 0.60 5.95 6.76
N TYR A 160 0.19 5.24 7.82
CA TYR A 160 -1.23 5.12 8.17
C TYR A 160 -1.82 6.43 8.68
N SER A 161 -1.12 7.12 9.59
CA SER A 161 -1.47 8.48 10.01
C SER A 161 -1.62 9.43 8.81
N CYS A 162 -0.68 9.37 7.86
CA CYS A 162 -0.75 10.15 6.63
C CYS A 162 -2.04 9.87 5.86
N TYR A 163 -2.38 8.60 5.64
CA TYR A 163 -3.63 8.20 4.99
C TYR A 163 -4.88 8.76 5.70
N LEU A 164 -4.91 8.79 7.03
CA LEU A 164 -6.06 9.31 7.78
C LEU A 164 -6.24 10.82 7.66
N ILE A 165 -5.14 11.57 7.78
CA ILE A 165 -5.25 13.03 7.97
C ILE A 165 -5.05 13.82 6.67
N HIS A 166 -4.37 13.27 5.65
CA HIS A 166 -4.01 14.03 4.45
C HIS A 166 -5.21 14.64 3.73
N MET A 167 -6.38 13.98 3.75
CA MET A 167 -7.61 14.50 3.14
C MET A 167 -8.10 15.81 3.80
N HIS A 168 -7.74 16.04 5.06
CA HIS A 168 -8.05 17.26 5.81
C HIS A 168 -6.89 18.25 5.82
N THR A 169 -5.66 17.73 5.87
CA THR A 169 -4.44 18.52 5.90
C THR A 169 -4.19 19.23 4.58
N TYR A 170 -4.41 18.57 3.42
CA TYR A 170 -4.20 19.18 2.10
C TYR A 170 -5.05 20.45 1.89
N PRO A 171 -6.39 20.44 2.08
CA PRO A 171 -7.19 21.65 1.91
C PRO A 171 -6.81 22.76 2.89
N ALA A 172 -6.44 22.40 4.12
CA ALA A 172 -6.01 23.36 5.13
C ALA A 172 -4.72 24.08 4.71
N ILE A 173 -3.70 23.33 4.27
CA ILE A 173 -2.43 23.90 3.77
C ILE A 173 -2.72 24.76 2.53
N ALA A 174 -3.52 24.27 1.59
CA ALA A 174 -3.85 25.01 0.37
C ALA A 174 -4.51 26.37 0.68
N LYS A 175 -5.44 26.41 1.65
CA LYS A 175 -6.08 27.67 2.08
C LYS A 175 -5.09 28.66 2.69
N VAL A 176 -4.17 28.19 3.53
CA VAL A 176 -3.12 29.02 4.14
C VAL A 176 -2.18 29.58 3.07
N PHE A 177 -1.70 28.73 2.16
CA PHE A 177 -0.78 29.16 1.10
C PHE A 177 -1.43 30.16 0.14
N ASN A 178 -2.72 29.98 -0.16
CA ASN A 178 -3.49 30.93 -0.97
C ASN A 178 -3.63 32.29 -0.27
N ALA A 179 -3.93 32.29 1.04
CA ALA A 179 -4.00 33.52 1.85
C ALA A 179 -2.66 34.26 1.94
N LEU A 180 -1.54 33.53 1.87
CA LEU A 180 -0.18 34.08 1.84
C LEU A 180 0.31 34.41 0.42
N HIS A 181 -0.51 34.20 -0.60
CA HIS A 181 -0.17 34.39 -2.02
C HIS A 181 1.12 33.67 -2.44
N ILE A 182 1.38 32.48 -1.89
CA ILE A 182 2.58 31.71 -2.21
C ILE A 182 2.46 31.13 -3.62
N ASN A 183 3.54 31.23 -4.40
CA ASN A 183 3.61 30.68 -5.76
C ASN A 183 3.31 29.17 -5.78
N THR A 184 2.54 28.72 -6.76
CA THR A 184 2.16 27.32 -6.95
C THR A 184 3.35 26.35 -6.95
N ASN A 185 4.49 26.72 -7.53
CA ASN A 185 5.69 25.87 -7.57
C ASN A 185 6.25 25.63 -6.17
N ILE A 186 6.28 26.69 -5.33
CA ILE A 186 6.73 26.61 -3.94
C ILE A 186 5.72 25.81 -3.11
N PHE A 187 4.43 26.02 -3.34
CA PHE A 187 3.38 25.23 -2.71
C PHE A 187 3.56 23.73 -3.01
N LEU A 188 3.73 23.34 -4.27
CA LEU A 188 3.92 21.95 -4.66
C LEU A 188 5.19 21.33 -4.05
N LEU A 189 6.28 22.09 -4.03
CA LEU A 189 7.54 21.65 -3.43
C LEU A 189 7.41 21.41 -1.91
N LEU A 190 6.67 22.28 -1.21
CA LEU A 190 6.54 22.22 0.25
C LEU A 190 5.38 21.34 0.72
N LEU A 191 4.39 21.04 -0.13
CA LEU A 191 3.20 20.30 0.26
C LEU A 191 3.54 18.92 0.82
N ILE A 192 4.37 18.15 0.10
CA ILE A 192 4.76 16.78 0.50
C ILE A 192 5.49 16.78 1.85
N PRO A 193 6.58 17.54 2.06
CA PRO A 193 7.29 17.52 3.34
C PRO A 193 6.42 18.04 4.51
N ILE A 194 5.56 19.04 4.29
CA ILE A 194 4.65 19.53 5.34
C ILE A 194 3.61 18.45 5.69
N CYS A 195 2.97 17.84 4.71
CA CYS A 195 2.01 16.75 4.94
C CYS A 195 2.67 15.57 5.68
N LEU A 196 3.88 15.16 5.28
CA LEU A 196 4.61 14.10 5.97
C LEU A 196 4.98 14.50 7.40
N GLY A 197 5.44 15.74 7.62
CA GLY A 197 5.76 16.25 8.96
C GLY A 197 4.56 16.23 9.89
N ILE A 198 3.41 16.74 9.44
CA ILE A 198 2.15 16.71 10.20
C ILE A 198 1.72 15.26 10.49
N SER A 199 1.90 14.36 9.51
CA SER A 199 1.57 12.94 9.66
C SER A 199 2.45 12.25 10.70
N VAL A 200 3.75 12.53 10.73
CA VAL A 200 4.68 12.02 11.74
C VAL A 200 4.35 12.55 13.14
N ILE A 201 3.96 13.83 13.25
CA ILE A 201 3.52 14.42 14.52
C ILE A 201 2.26 13.70 15.02
N PHE A 202 1.26 13.55 14.15
CA PHE A 202 0.02 12.85 14.48
C PHE A 202 0.28 11.39 14.87
N TYR A 203 1.15 10.69 14.13
CA TYR A 203 1.58 9.33 14.45
C TYR A 203 2.13 9.22 15.88
N ARG A 204 3.04 10.13 16.26
CA ARG A 204 3.70 10.07 17.58
C ARG A 204 2.79 10.46 18.73
N ILE A 205 1.89 11.42 18.53
CA ILE A 205 1.06 12.00 19.61
C ILE A 205 -0.27 11.26 19.76
N VAL A 206 -0.83 10.73 18.66
CA VAL A 206 -2.19 10.18 18.65
C VAL A 206 -2.17 8.69 18.35
N GLU A 207 -1.65 8.28 17.19
CA GLU A 207 -1.73 6.89 16.75
C GLU A 207 -0.95 5.96 17.69
N MET A 208 0.34 6.23 17.91
CA MET A 208 1.21 5.36 18.70
C MET A 208 0.71 5.19 20.16
N PRO A 209 0.27 6.24 20.87
CA PRO A 209 -0.32 6.07 22.21
C PRO A 209 -1.63 5.27 22.20
N LEU A 210 -2.51 5.50 21.22
CA LEU A 210 -3.78 4.77 21.10
C LEU A 210 -3.55 3.28 20.79
N THR A 211 -2.63 2.96 19.88
CA THR A 211 -2.28 1.57 19.54
C THR A 211 -1.71 0.85 20.75
N ARG A 212 -0.78 1.47 21.48
CA ARG A 212 -0.23 0.90 22.73
C ARG A 212 -1.30 0.70 23.81
N PHE A 213 -2.27 1.61 23.89
CA PHE A 213 -3.40 1.47 24.82
C PHE A 213 -4.31 0.31 24.42
N ALA A 214 -4.64 0.16 23.14
CA ALA A 214 -5.44 -0.93 22.61
C ALA A 214 -4.76 -2.30 22.79
N GLU A 215 -3.44 -2.38 22.58
CA GLU A 215 -2.64 -3.59 22.84
C GLU A 215 -2.72 -4.01 24.31
N LYS A 216 -2.55 -3.07 25.25
CA LYS A 216 -2.67 -3.34 26.69
C LYS A 216 -4.04 -3.89 27.06
N ILE A 217 -5.11 -3.34 26.49
CA ILE A 217 -6.48 -3.85 26.71
C ILE A 217 -6.60 -5.26 26.13
N THR A 218 -6.16 -5.47 24.90
CA THR A 218 -6.30 -6.76 24.20
C THR A 218 -5.52 -7.87 24.93
N HIS A 219 -4.31 -7.59 25.42
CA HIS A 219 -3.53 -8.54 26.21
C HIS A 219 -4.19 -8.93 27.53
N ARG A 220 -5.08 -8.09 28.07
CA ARG A 220 -5.87 -8.41 29.26
C ARG A 220 -7.00 -9.41 28.98
N PHE A 221 -7.49 -9.48 27.74
CA PHE A 221 -8.67 -10.28 27.37
C PHE A 221 -8.38 -11.49 26.47
N LEU A 222 -7.26 -11.51 25.74
CA LEU A 222 -6.89 -12.62 24.86
C LEU A 222 -5.49 -13.17 25.21
N PRO A 223 -5.37 -14.46 25.59
CA PRO A 223 -4.06 -15.08 25.76
C PRO A 223 -3.31 -15.08 24.42
N GLN A 224 -2.05 -14.64 24.44
CA GLN A 224 -1.23 -14.56 23.24
C GLN A 224 -1.11 -15.94 22.58
N ARG A 225 -1.43 -16.05 21.28
CA ARG A 225 -0.79 -17.06 20.45
C ARG A 225 0.68 -16.66 20.34
N LYS A 226 1.57 -17.39 21.02
CA LYS A 226 3.01 -17.27 20.81
C LYS A 226 3.28 -17.45 19.32
N PHE A 227 3.56 -16.36 18.61
CA PHE A 227 4.30 -16.46 17.35
C PHE A 227 5.70 -16.95 17.75
N VAL A 228 5.92 -18.26 17.61
CA VAL A 228 7.26 -18.83 17.73
C VAL A 228 8.02 -18.36 16.50
N ALA A 229 8.57 -17.15 16.57
CA ALA A 229 9.68 -16.78 15.70
C ALA A 229 10.78 -17.78 16.00
N LYS A 230 11.03 -18.72 15.08
CA LYS A 230 12.23 -19.55 15.16
C LYS A 230 13.42 -18.59 15.11
N PRO A 231 14.34 -18.62 16.09
CA PRO A 231 15.55 -17.82 16.03
C PRO A 231 16.35 -18.23 14.79
N VAL A 232 16.91 -17.21 14.14
CA VAL A 232 17.81 -17.28 12.99
C VAL A 232 19.06 -18.07 13.35
#